data_AF-A0A8S4QCW4-F1
#
_entry.id   AF-A0A8S4QCW4-F1
#
_cell.length_a   1.000
_cell.length_b   1.000
_cell.length_c   1.000
_cell.angle_alpha   90.00
_cell.angle_beta   90.00
_cell.angle_gamma   90.00
#
_symmetry.space_group_name_H-M   'P 1'
#
loop_
_entity.id
_entity.type
_entity.pdbx_description
1 polymer ?
#
loop_
_entity_poly.entity_id
_entity_poly.type
_entity_poly.pdbx_seq_one_letter_code
_entity_poly.pdbx_strand_id
1 'polypeptide(L)'
;MFTLVLLSLLGTGLAYNVPPSAKYATNIPDEAYVLPGTSYPTFYDVRLFLDPGNHDFFTGDVTIRLFPTVNTSTIVLHAMAMNITKIGLYDALDENVDILESSNIATDDTHFLTVRSKVELNIMRPYHLKIEYIGSYATNMFGIYVSTYERPNIGTV
;
A
#
# COMPACT_ATOMS: atom_id res chain seq x y z
N MET A 1 1.72 -75.70 -16.81
CA MET A 1 2.25 -74.57 -16.03
C MET A 1 2.79 -73.57 -17.04
N PHE A 2 1.94 -72.63 -17.46
CA PHE A 2 2.14 -71.75 -18.61
C PHE A 2 2.71 -70.41 -18.19
N THR A 3 3.74 -70.01 -18.91
CA THR A 3 4.33 -68.69 -19.10
C THR A 3 3.28 -67.63 -19.46
N LEU A 4 3.43 -66.41 -18.93
CA LEU A 4 3.19 -65.07 -19.52
C LEU A 4 2.84 -64.06 -18.40
N VAL A 5 3.87 -63.46 -17.81
CA VAL A 5 3.77 -62.15 -17.14
C VAL A 5 4.80 -61.25 -17.82
N LEU A 6 4.48 -60.81 -19.04
CA LEU A 6 5.17 -59.73 -19.73
C LEU A 6 4.23 -59.23 -20.84
N LEU A 7 4.07 -57.91 -20.96
CA LEU A 7 3.17 -57.14 -21.85
C LEU A 7 1.79 -56.75 -21.28
N SER A 8 1.80 -55.76 -20.38
CA SER A 8 0.83 -54.65 -20.41
C SER A 8 1.50 -53.34 -20.03
N LEU A 9 2.62 -53.04 -20.69
CA LEU A 9 3.19 -51.70 -20.75
C LEU A 9 2.94 -51.19 -22.17
N LEU A 10 2.11 -50.15 -22.33
CA LEU A 10 2.08 -49.13 -23.40
C LEU A 10 0.65 -48.60 -23.55
N GLY A 11 0.31 -47.66 -22.69
CA GLY A 11 -0.96 -46.95 -22.74
C GLY A 11 -0.99 -45.74 -21.79
N THR A 12 0.14 -45.08 -21.57
CA THR A 12 0.17 -43.80 -20.85
C THR A 12 0.32 -42.69 -21.87
N GLY A 13 -0.74 -41.89 -21.96
CA GLY A 13 -0.94 -40.87 -22.97
C GLY A 13 0.19 -39.86 -23.04
N LEU A 14 0.65 -39.61 -24.27
CA LEU A 14 1.28 -38.35 -24.62
C LEU A 14 0.19 -37.27 -24.66
N ALA A 15 -0.29 -36.87 -23.48
CA ALA A 15 -0.90 -35.56 -23.32
C ALA A 15 0.26 -34.56 -23.36
N TYR A 16 0.56 -34.03 -24.55
CA TYR A 16 1.39 -32.85 -24.65
C TYR A 16 0.68 -31.73 -23.90
N ASN A 17 1.22 -31.34 -22.75
CA ASN A 17 0.81 -30.12 -22.09
C ASN A 17 1.05 -28.98 -23.07
N VAL A 18 -0.02 -28.38 -23.59
CA VAL A 18 0.08 -27.10 -24.28
C VAL A 18 0.57 -26.11 -23.21
N PRO A 19 1.79 -25.54 -23.33
CA PRO A 19 2.23 -24.56 -22.36
C PRO A 19 1.24 -23.39 -22.40
N PRO A 20 0.76 -22.90 -21.25
CA PRO A 20 -0.02 -21.68 -21.20
C PRO A 20 0.76 -20.60 -21.93
N SER A 21 0.10 -19.89 -22.85
CA SER A 21 0.71 -18.78 -23.58
C SER A 21 1.31 -17.79 -22.58
N ALA A 22 2.64 -17.77 -22.50
CA ALA A 22 3.40 -16.85 -21.68
C ALA A 22 3.29 -15.44 -22.29
N LYS A 23 2.12 -14.81 -22.15
CA LYS A 23 2.05 -13.36 -22.12
C LYS A 23 2.56 -12.95 -20.75
N TYR A 24 3.82 -12.51 -20.73
CA TYR A 24 4.60 -12.02 -19.60
C TYR A 24 3.78 -11.33 -18.51
N ALA A 25 3.24 -12.11 -17.57
CA ALA A 25 3.08 -11.66 -16.20
C ALA A 25 4.44 -11.94 -15.55
N THR A 26 5.23 -10.90 -15.32
CA THR A 26 6.35 -11.01 -14.38
C THR A 26 5.76 -11.49 -13.07
N ASN A 27 6.05 -12.73 -12.68
CA ASN A 27 5.70 -13.25 -11.36
C ASN A 27 6.52 -12.46 -10.33
N ILE A 28 6.04 -11.28 -9.97
CA ILE A 28 6.50 -10.59 -8.77
C ILE A 28 6.04 -11.49 -7.61
N PRO A 29 6.96 -12.04 -6.80
CA PRO A 29 6.57 -12.89 -5.68
C PRO A 29 5.63 -12.11 -4.78
N ASP A 30 4.56 -12.76 -4.28
CA ASP A 30 3.53 -12.12 -3.42
C ASP A 30 4.16 -11.36 -2.23
N GLU A 31 5.30 -11.84 -1.75
CA GLU A 31 6.14 -11.22 -0.71
C GLU A 31 6.53 -9.76 -1.02
N ALA A 32 6.64 -9.39 -2.29
CA ALA A 32 7.01 -8.03 -2.68
C ALA A 32 5.91 -6.99 -2.45
N TYR A 33 4.65 -7.42 -2.29
CA TYR A 33 3.51 -6.54 -1.99
C TYR A 33 3.26 -6.37 -0.49
N VAL A 34 3.93 -7.17 0.35
CA VAL A 34 3.77 -7.12 1.81
C VAL A 34 4.71 -6.07 2.39
N LEU A 35 4.21 -5.28 3.34
CA LEU A 35 5.06 -4.33 4.06
C LEU A 35 6.20 -5.06 4.80
N PRO A 36 7.42 -4.49 4.89
CA PRO A 36 8.59 -5.19 5.40
C PRO A 36 8.55 -5.67 6.86
N GLY A 37 7.55 -5.24 7.66
CA GLY A 37 7.46 -5.58 9.09
C GLY A 37 8.54 -4.95 9.98
N THR A 38 9.34 -4.02 9.44
CA THR A 38 10.44 -3.32 10.14
C THR A 38 9.96 -2.20 11.06
N SER A 39 8.67 -1.89 11.03
CA SER A 39 8.01 -0.97 11.94
C SER A 39 6.53 -1.30 12.06
N TYR A 40 5.89 -0.84 13.14
CA TYR A 40 4.45 -0.94 13.33
C TYR A 40 3.87 0.37 13.87
N PRO A 41 2.65 0.75 13.44
CA PRO A 41 1.95 1.89 14.00
C PRO A 41 1.26 1.53 15.31
N THR A 42 1.04 2.53 16.16
CA THR A 42 0.27 2.40 17.41
C THR A 42 -0.87 3.41 17.52
N PHE A 43 -0.82 4.50 16.76
CA PHE A 43 -1.86 5.52 16.76
C PHE A 43 -1.84 6.32 15.46
N TYR A 44 -3.03 6.73 15.02
CA TYR A 44 -3.24 7.62 13.89
C TYR A 44 -4.13 8.79 14.36
N ASP A 45 -3.62 10.02 14.30
CA ASP A 45 -4.45 11.22 14.32
C ASP A 45 -4.77 11.55 12.86
N VAL A 46 -6.02 11.34 12.43
CA VAL A 46 -6.46 11.53 11.04
C VAL A 46 -7.46 12.66 11.00
N ARG A 47 -7.21 13.62 10.11
CA ARG A 47 -8.13 14.72 9.82
C ARG A 47 -8.40 14.76 8.33
N LEU A 48 -9.68 14.84 7.98
CA LEU A 48 -10.15 14.91 6.62
C LEU A 48 -11.03 16.15 6.47
N PHE A 49 -10.76 16.93 5.45
CA PHE A 49 -11.56 18.08 5.08
C PHE A 49 -12.30 17.74 3.79
N LEU A 50 -13.59 17.47 3.94
CA LEU A 50 -14.51 17.16 2.86
C LEU A 50 -15.39 18.39 2.63
N ASP A 51 -15.30 18.97 1.44
CA ASP A 51 -16.21 20.04 1.01
C ASP A 51 -17.28 19.43 0.10
N PRO A 52 -18.55 19.37 0.52
CA PRO A 52 -19.64 18.84 -0.31
C PRO A 52 -19.86 19.62 -1.62
N GLY A 53 -19.38 20.86 -1.73
CA GLY A 53 -19.41 21.62 -2.98
C GLY A 53 -18.27 21.28 -3.94
N ASN A 54 -17.26 20.53 -3.48
CA ASN A 54 -16.12 20.10 -4.26
C ASN A 54 -16.20 18.58 -4.47
N HIS A 55 -16.46 18.17 -5.71
CA HIS A 55 -16.59 16.76 -6.06
C HIS A 55 -15.31 16.15 -6.65
N ASP A 56 -14.24 16.93 -6.75
CA ASP A 56 -13.00 16.51 -7.42
C ASP A 56 -11.97 15.97 -6.41
N PHE A 57 -11.84 16.64 -5.26
CA PHE A 57 -10.82 16.32 -4.28
C PHE A 57 -11.22 16.64 -2.84
N PHE A 58 -10.50 16.00 -1.92
CA PHE A 58 -10.48 16.33 -0.51
C PHE A 58 -9.04 16.56 -0.06
N THR A 59 -8.88 17.19 1.10
CA THR A 59 -7.56 17.32 1.74
C THR A 59 -7.54 16.57 3.05
N GLY A 60 -6.38 16.08 3.44
CA GLY A 60 -6.21 15.38 4.69
C GLY A 60 -4.84 15.61 5.28
N ASP A 61 -4.78 15.51 6.61
CA ASP A 61 -3.55 15.39 7.35
C ASP A 61 -3.62 14.17 8.26
N VAL A 62 -2.48 13.48 8.37
CA VAL A 62 -2.33 12.34 9.27
C VAL A 62 -1.03 12.44 10.04
N THR A 63 -1.10 12.24 11.34
CA THR A 63 0.07 11.96 12.18
C THR A 63 0.02 10.51 12.63
N ILE A 64 1.03 9.75 12.23
CA ILE A 64 1.18 8.33 12.55
C ILE A 64 2.24 8.18 13.64
N ARG A 65 1.87 7.65 14.80
CA ARG A 65 2.83 7.22 15.81
C ARG A 65 3.24 5.78 15.55
N LEU A 66 4.53 5.56 15.32
CA LEU A 66 5.08 4.26 14.95
C LEU A 66 6.36 3.93 15.72
N PHE A 67 6.67 2.63 15.76
CA PHE A 67 7.85 2.06 16.40
C PHE A 67 8.58 1.14 15.42
N PRO A 68 9.89 1.31 15.22
CA PRO A 68 10.70 0.32 14.52
C PRO A 68 10.81 -0.97 15.33
N THR A 69 10.72 -2.11 14.65
CA THR A 69 10.96 -3.45 15.23
C THR A 69 12.43 -3.87 15.14
N VAL A 70 13.21 -3.15 14.34
CA VAL A 70 14.65 -3.26 14.17
C VAL A 70 15.24 -1.87 14.02
N ASN A 71 16.55 -1.71 14.25
CA ASN A 71 17.23 -0.47 13.86
C ASN A 71 17.15 -0.32 12.33
N THR A 72 16.67 0.82 11.87
CA THR A 72 16.42 1.09 10.45
C THR A 72 16.53 2.58 10.16
N SER A 73 16.84 2.96 8.93
CA SER A 73 16.73 4.34 8.45
C SER A 73 15.46 4.58 7.64
N THR A 74 14.60 3.57 7.52
CA THR A 74 13.51 3.56 6.53
C THR A 74 12.22 3.07 7.16
N ILE A 75 11.14 3.81 6.87
CA ILE A 75 9.75 3.44 7.13
C ILE A 75 9.05 3.24 5.78
N VAL A 76 8.32 2.14 5.63
CA VAL A 76 7.54 1.84 4.42
C VAL A 76 6.08 1.68 4.82
N LEU A 77 5.20 2.33 4.08
CA LEU A 77 3.74 2.28 4.25
C LEU A 77 3.06 2.32 2.88
N HIS A 78 1.74 2.14 2.83
CA HIS A 78 0.99 2.33 1.58
C HIS A 78 0.57 3.79 1.40
N ALA A 79 0.65 4.26 0.16
CA ALA A 79 0.05 5.51 -0.32
C ALA A 79 -0.41 5.30 -1.77
N MET A 80 -1.71 5.33 -2.01
CA MET A 80 -2.31 5.12 -3.33
C MET A 80 -3.21 6.32 -3.69
N ALA A 81 -3.16 6.74 -4.96
CA ALA A 81 -4.08 7.72 -5.55
C ALA A 81 -4.21 9.04 -4.75
N MET A 82 -3.10 9.50 -4.18
CA MET A 82 -3.02 10.75 -3.44
C MET A 82 -1.77 11.54 -3.81
N ASN A 83 -1.86 12.86 -3.72
CA ASN A 83 -0.74 13.77 -3.89
C ASN A 83 -0.28 14.27 -2.52
N ILE A 84 0.92 13.87 -2.08
CA ILE A 84 1.50 14.31 -0.81
C ILE A 84 2.06 15.72 -0.99
N THR A 85 1.48 16.69 -0.29
CA THR A 85 1.91 18.09 -0.35
C THR A 85 3.02 18.39 0.65
N LYS A 86 3.02 17.67 1.78
CA LYS A 86 4.05 17.82 2.81
C LYS A 86 4.20 16.54 3.61
N ILE A 87 5.44 16.22 3.97
CA ILE A 87 5.78 15.08 4.78
C ILE A 87 6.92 15.47 5.72
N GLY A 88 6.87 14.97 6.95
CA GLY A 88 7.91 15.18 7.95
C GLY A 88 8.00 13.98 8.88
N LEU A 89 9.21 13.70 9.35
CA LEU A 89 9.47 12.60 10.29
C LEU A 89 10.16 13.18 11.52
N TYR A 90 9.63 12.85 12.69
CA TYR A 90 10.04 13.45 13.96
C TYR A 90 10.26 12.39 15.02
N ASP A 91 11.20 12.64 15.91
CA ASP A 91 11.29 11.90 17.17
C ASP A 91 10.10 12.25 18.05
N ALA A 92 9.41 11.27 18.64
CA ALA A 92 8.24 11.58 19.46
C ALA A 92 8.61 12.29 20.78
N LEU A 93 9.88 12.29 21.18
CA LEU A 93 10.37 13.05 22.35
C LEU A 93 10.83 14.47 21.98
N ASP A 94 11.13 14.73 20.71
CA ASP A 94 11.56 16.04 20.21
C ASP A 94 11.04 16.27 18.79
N GLU A 95 9.90 16.95 18.69
CA GLU A 95 9.26 17.27 17.42
C GLU A 95 9.78 18.56 16.78
N ASN A 96 10.79 19.22 17.36
CA ASN A 96 11.30 20.47 16.81
C ASN A 96 12.24 20.25 15.62
N VAL A 97 12.75 19.03 15.45
CA VAL A 97 13.74 18.70 14.41
C VAL A 97 13.15 17.68 13.45
N ASP A 98 13.02 18.09 12.19
CA ASP A 98 12.63 17.19 11.10
C ASP A 98 13.81 16.32 10.66
N ILE A 99 13.72 15.03 10.99
CA ILE A 99 14.73 14.02 10.67
C ILE A 99 14.49 13.35 9.31
N LEU A 100 13.51 13.78 8.53
CA LEU A 100 13.29 13.30 7.16
C LEU A 100 14.49 13.61 6.25
N GLU A 101 15.00 12.60 5.54
CA GLU A 101 15.99 12.75 4.46
C GLU A 101 15.30 12.85 3.10
N SER A 102 14.43 11.88 2.79
CA SER A 102 13.72 11.83 1.52
C SER A 102 12.47 10.96 1.62
N SER A 103 11.58 11.10 0.66
CA SER A 103 10.41 10.25 0.50
C SER A 103 10.19 9.92 -0.97
N ASN A 104 9.73 8.71 -1.26
CA ASN A 104 9.41 8.28 -2.62
C ASN A 104 8.13 7.44 -2.62
N ILE A 105 7.20 7.78 -3.52
CA ILE A 105 6.02 6.98 -3.81
C ILE A 105 6.37 6.07 -5.00
N ALA A 106 6.15 4.77 -4.83
CA ALA A 106 6.34 3.77 -5.86
C ALA A 106 5.34 4.01 -7.02
N THR A 107 5.82 3.81 -8.24
CA THR A 107 5.01 3.93 -9.47
C THR A 107 4.44 2.60 -9.95
N ASP A 108 4.67 1.53 -9.19
CA ASP A 108 4.16 0.19 -9.45
C ASP A 108 2.96 -0.14 -8.55
N ASP A 109 2.40 -1.34 -8.73
CA ASP A 109 1.19 -1.79 -8.05
C ASP A 109 1.40 -2.08 -6.54
N THR A 110 2.61 -1.91 -6.00
CA THR A 110 2.86 -2.02 -4.55
C THR A 110 2.21 -0.86 -3.79
N HIS A 111 2.07 0.29 -4.46
CA HIS A 111 1.60 1.54 -3.86
C HIS A 111 2.36 1.92 -2.59
N PHE A 112 3.66 1.64 -2.52
CA PHE A 112 4.47 1.98 -1.36
C PHE A 112 4.87 3.45 -1.34
N LEU A 113 4.80 4.04 -0.15
CA LEU A 113 5.54 5.23 0.23
C LEU A 113 6.73 4.79 1.08
N THR A 114 7.93 5.07 0.59
CA THR A 114 9.18 4.85 1.33
C THR A 114 9.65 6.18 1.91
N VAL A 115 9.83 6.23 3.22
CA VAL A 115 10.28 7.40 3.97
C VAL A 115 11.65 7.10 4.56
N ARG A 116 12.66 7.89 4.20
CA ARG A 116 14.04 7.72 4.65
C ARG A 116 14.41 8.81 5.65
N SER A 117 15.08 8.42 6.73
CA SER A 117 15.52 9.28 7.82
C SER A 117 17.01 9.64 7.68
N LYS A 118 17.38 10.87 8.05
CA LYS A 118 18.77 11.35 8.16
C LYS A 118 19.56 10.63 9.25
N VAL A 119 18.86 10.05 10.23
CA VAL A 119 19.42 9.37 11.39
C VAL A 119 18.85 7.97 11.53
N GLU A 120 19.57 7.09 12.21
CA GLU A 120 19.05 5.75 12.52
C GLU A 120 17.85 5.83 13.46
N LEU A 121 16.76 5.17 13.06
CA LEU A 121 15.56 4.98 13.87
C LEU A 121 15.78 3.75 14.76
N ASN A 122 16.03 4.01 16.04
CA ASN A 122 16.25 2.97 17.04
C ASN A 122 15.00 2.11 17.28
N ILE A 123 15.23 0.80 17.41
CA ILE A 123 14.23 -0.19 17.80
C ILE A 123 13.43 0.23 19.03
N MET A 124 12.11 0.00 19.00
CA MET A 124 11.18 0.27 20.11
C MET A 124 11.19 1.72 20.63
N ARG A 125 11.72 2.67 19.84
CA ARG A 125 11.58 4.10 20.09
C ARG A 125 10.40 4.67 19.28
N PRO A 126 9.57 5.55 19.86
CA PRO A 126 8.46 6.15 19.14
C PRO A 126 8.91 7.28 18.20
N TYR A 127 8.33 7.30 17.00
CA TYR A 127 8.46 8.38 16.02
C TYR A 127 7.09 8.82 15.52
N HIS A 128 7.00 10.08 15.08
CA HIS A 128 5.82 10.66 14.46
C HIS A 128 6.09 10.94 12.99
N LEU A 129 5.35 10.27 12.12
CA LEU A 129 5.31 10.54 10.69
C LEU A 129 4.10 11.42 10.39
N LYS A 130 4.32 12.65 9.95
CA LYS A 130 3.27 13.64 9.64
C LYS A 130 3.18 13.78 8.13
N ILE A 131 1.98 13.62 7.57
CA ILE A 131 1.73 13.67 6.13
C ILE A 131 0.51 14.56 5.89
N GLU A 132 0.67 15.57 5.04
CA GLU A 132 -0.42 16.37 4.47
C GLU A 132 -0.57 15.95 3.00
N TYR A 133 -1.81 15.72 2.56
CA TYR A 133 -2.08 15.21 1.23
C TYR A 133 -3.41 15.71 0.65
N ILE A 134 -3.51 15.66 -0.67
CA ILE A 134 -4.72 15.89 -1.45
C ILE A 134 -5.11 14.55 -2.07
N GLY A 135 -6.31 14.07 -1.79
CA GLY A 135 -6.89 12.86 -2.39
C GLY A 135 -7.99 13.22 -3.39
N SER A 136 -8.15 12.40 -4.43
CA SER A 136 -9.30 12.51 -5.34
C SER A 136 -10.41 11.56 -4.92
N TYR A 137 -11.66 11.97 -5.09
CA TYR A 137 -12.78 11.07 -4.83
C TYR A 137 -12.80 9.93 -5.84
N ALA A 138 -12.95 8.71 -5.35
CA ALA A 138 -12.97 7.52 -6.18
C ALA A 138 -14.29 7.40 -6.95
N THR A 139 -14.23 6.92 -8.19
CA THR A 139 -15.41 6.67 -9.05
C THR A 139 -15.91 5.23 -8.99
N ASN A 140 -15.16 4.34 -8.34
CA ASN A 140 -15.36 2.90 -8.33
C ASN A 140 -15.88 2.37 -6.97
N MET A 141 -16.37 3.26 -6.09
CA MET A 141 -16.88 2.95 -4.75
C MET A 141 -15.84 2.35 -3.77
N PHE A 142 -14.55 2.40 -4.09
CA PHE A 142 -13.47 1.98 -3.19
C PHE A 142 -12.77 3.20 -2.59
N GLY A 143 -12.53 3.19 -1.28
CA GLY A 143 -11.89 4.32 -0.58
C GLY A 143 -12.89 5.44 -0.24
N ILE A 144 -12.46 6.69 -0.40
CA ILE A 144 -13.31 7.87 -0.18
C ILE A 144 -13.93 8.26 -1.52
N TYR A 145 -15.25 8.29 -1.61
CA TYR A 145 -15.99 8.57 -2.84
C TYR A 145 -17.22 9.45 -2.58
N VAL A 146 -17.70 10.09 -3.64
CA VAL A 146 -18.95 10.85 -3.62
C VAL A 146 -20.12 9.92 -3.94
N SER A 147 -21.18 10.01 -3.14
CA SER A 147 -22.44 9.32 -3.39
C SER A 147 -23.57 10.35 -3.46
N THR A 148 -24.45 10.19 -4.44
CA THR A 148 -25.59 11.07 -4.69
C THR A 148 -26.90 10.30 -4.52
N TYR A 149 -27.99 11.02 -4.26
CA TYR A 149 -29.33 10.45 -4.19
C TYR A 149 -30.35 11.28 -4.95
N GLU A 150 -31.44 10.64 -5.38
CA GLU A 150 -32.54 11.34 -6.05
C GLU A 150 -33.54 11.87 -5.03
N ARG A 151 -33.80 13.18 -5.07
CA ARG A 151 -34.85 13.80 -4.26
C ARG A 151 -36.12 13.97 -5.11
N PRO A 152 -37.29 13.48 -4.66
CA PRO A 152 -38.54 13.61 -5.40
C PRO A 152 -38.84 15.06 -5.81
N ASN A 153 -39.18 15.26 -7.08
CA ASN A 153 -39.51 16.56 -7.68
C ASN A 153 -38.38 17.61 -7.64
N ILE A 154 -37.15 17.23 -7.30
CA ILE A 154 -35.98 18.12 -7.23
C ILE A 154 -34.84 17.61 -8.12
N GLY A 155 -34.60 16.30 -8.16
CA GLY A 155 -33.55 15.65 -8.96
C GLY A 155 -32.37 15.16 -8.11
N THR A 156 -31.23 14.89 -8.75
CA THR A 156 -30.01 14.40 -8.10
C THR A 156 -29.43 15.44 -7.15
N VAL A 157 -29.12 15.01 -5.92
CA VAL A 157 -28.45 15.78 -4.87
C VAL A 157 -27.20 15.04 -4.42
#